data_AF-F3KIZ5-F1
#
_entry.id   AF-F3KIZ5-F1
#
_cell.length_a   1.000
_cell.length_b   1.000
_cell.length_c   1.000
_cell.angle_alpha   90.00
_cell.angle_beta   90.00
_cell.angle_gamma   90.00
#
_symmetry.space_group_name_H-M   'P 1'
#
loop_
_entity.id
_entity.type
_entity.pdbx_description
1 polymer ?
#
loop_
_entity_poly.entity_id
_entity_poly.type
_entity_poly.pdbx_seq_one_letter_code
_entity_poly.pdbx_strand_id
1 'polypeptide(L)'
;MLGDSTITEQKTFDPKRVNDFYQKIIKNLKDWSIQDVSISNNDDIRRIFTKFEVREGNYLISGHMSIQYHVLLYYKPDQRVIEAQKELSDIIDLTKNKEKQMSDNSDQFVLDRLKEKGYKDFDHQKLFEIFYENDEFREKIYKEIQNEIEVDFQELSIKKIN
;
A
#
# COMPACT_ATOMS: atom_id res chain seq x y z
N MET A 1 -14.85 14.86 -7.20
CA MET A 1 -14.44 16.26 -7.43
C MET A 1 -14.57 16.51 -8.92
N LEU A 2 -15.43 17.43 -9.33
CA LEU A 2 -15.34 18.02 -10.66
C LEU A 2 -14.24 19.10 -10.65
N GLY A 3 -13.70 19.43 -11.81
CA GLY A 3 -12.57 20.38 -11.97
C GLY A 3 -12.87 21.82 -11.51
N ASP A 4 -14.10 22.10 -11.08
CA ASP A 4 -14.58 23.37 -10.54
C ASP A 4 -14.71 23.37 -9.01
N SER A 5 -14.18 22.35 -8.33
CA SER A 5 -14.22 22.19 -6.86
C SER A 5 -15.62 22.07 -6.27
N THR A 6 -16.67 21.87 -7.08
CA THR A 6 -18.00 21.57 -6.53
C THR A 6 -18.06 20.13 -5.99
N ILE A 7 -18.49 20.01 -4.73
CA ILE A 7 -18.80 18.73 -4.09
C ILE A 7 -20.28 18.46 -4.35
N THR A 8 -20.59 17.72 -5.42
CA THR A 8 -21.94 17.19 -5.60
C THR A 8 -22.12 15.96 -4.71
N GLU A 9 -23.03 16.01 -3.75
CA GLU A 9 -23.50 14.83 -3.01
C GLU A 9 -24.28 13.92 -3.96
N GLN A 10 -23.59 13.09 -4.73
CA GLN A 10 -24.24 12.08 -5.54
C GLN A 10 -24.66 10.92 -4.63
N LYS A 11 -25.96 10.60 -4.63
CA LYS A 11 -26.47 9.41 -3.95
C LYS A 11 -25.97 8.17 -4.68
N THR A 12 -25.00 7.49 -4.08
CA THR A 12 -24.49 6.21 -4.57
C THR A 12 -25.21 5.04 -3.89
N PHE A 13 -25.15 3.87 -4.52
CA PHE A 13 -25.65 2.64 -3.93
C PHE A 13 -24.77 1.46 -4.35
N ASP A 14 -24.88 0.36 -3.61
CA ASP A 14 -24.18 -0.88 -3.94
C ASP A 14 -25.08 -1.74 -4.86
N PRO A 15 -24.67 -1.99 -6.12
CA PRO A 15 -25.41 -2.86 -7.05
C PRO A 15 -25.70 -4.25 -6.48
N LYS A 16 -24.82 -4.80 -5.63
CA LYS A 16 -25.02 -6.10 -4.99
C LYS A 16 -26.20 -6.07 -4.02
N ARG A 17 -26.34 -5.00 -3.24
CA ARG A 17 -27.49 -4.84 -2.32
C ARG A 17 -28.82 -4.76 -3.07
N VAL A 18 -28.84 -4.14 -4.25
CA VAL A 18 -30.03 -4.11 -5.12
C VAL A 18 -30.35 -5.51 -5.64
N ASN A 19 -29.34 -6.25 -6.11
CA ASN A 19 -29.51 -7.63 -6.56
C ASN A 19 -30.07 -8.52 -5.43
N ASP A 20 -29.49 -8.45 -4.23
CA ASP A 20 -29.95 -9.19 -3.06
C ASP A 20 -31.38 -8.82 -2.67
N PHE A 21 -31.76 -7.55 -2.83
CA PHE A 21 -33.13 -7.09 -2.59
C PHE A 21 -34.12 -7.69 -3.60
N TYR A 22 -33.81 -7.69 -4.90
CA TYR A 22 -34.66 -8.31 -5.92
C TYR A 22 -34.78 -9.82 -5.69
N GLN A 23 -33.69 -10.49 -5.34
CA GLN A 23 -33.70 -11.91 -4.98
C GLN A 23 -34.62 -12.22 -3.78
N LYS A 24 -34.68 -11.34 -2.77
CA LYS A 24 -35.63 -11.50 -1.66
C LYS A 24 -37.09 -11.37 -2.10
N ILE A 25 -37.40 -10.42 -2.98
CA ILE A 25 -38.75 -10.25 -3.53
C ILE A 25 -39.16 -11.50 -4.30
N ILE A 26 -38.29 -11.95 -5.22
CA ILE A 26 -38.51 -13.12 -6.06
C ILE A 26 -38.77 -14.38 -5.22
N LYS A 27 -37.99 -14.60 -4.15
CA LYS A 27 -38.17 -15.75 -3.26
C LYS A 27 -39.54 -15.78 -2.56
N ASN A 28 -40.18 -14.61 -2.40
CA ASN A 28 -41.50 -14.51 -1.77
C ASN A 28 -42.65 -14.70 -2.78
N LEU A 29 -42.39 -14.65 -4.08
CA LEU A 29 -43.38 -14.85 -5.15
C LEU A 29 -43.53 -16.34 -5.49
N LYS A 30 -44.21 -17.07 -4.60
CA LYS A 30 -44.52 -18.49 -4.83
C LYS A 30 -45.52 -18.66 -5.98
N ASP A 31 -45.30 -19.65 -6.84
CA ASP A 31 -46.14 -19.98 -8.00
C ASP A 31 -46.11 -18.97 -9.15
N TRP A 32 -45.21 -17.97 -9.10
CA TRP A 32 -44.91 -17.10 -10.23
C TRP A 32 -43.81 -17.71 -11.09
N SER A 33 -43.95 -17.59 -12.41
CA SER A 33 -42.86 -17.79 -13.36
C SER A 33 -41.91 -16.59 -13.25
N ILE A 34 -40.66 -16.82 -12.87
CA ILE A 34 -39.69 -15.75 -12.63
C ILE A 34 -38.52 -15.87 -13.60
N GLN A 35 -38.14 -14.74 -14.18
CA GLN A 35 -36.85 -14.56 -14.81
C GLN A 35 -35.84 -14.07 -13.76
N ASP A 36 -34.73 -14.79 -13.60
CA ASP A 36 -33.65 -14.43 -12.69
C ASP A 36 -33.19 -12.99 -12.86
N VAL A 37 -32.64 -12.42 -11.79
CA VAL A 37 -32.12 -11.05 -11.81
C VAL A 37 -31.03 -10.94 -12.87
N SER A 38 -31.28 -10.09 -13.85
CA SER A 38 -30.44 -9.90 -15.02
C SER A 38 -29.79 -8.51 -14.99
N ILE A 39 -28.58 -8.44 -15.56
CA ILE A 39 -27.82 -7.20 -15.67
C ILE A 39 -27.57 -6.93 -17.15
N SER A 40 -27.94 -5.74 -17.62
CA SER A 40 -27.52 -5.25 -18.95
C SER A 40 -26.43 -4.20 -18.79
N ASN A 41 -25.46 -4.24 -19.69
CA ASN A 41 -24.37 -3.27 -19.76
C ASN A 41 -24.40 -2.60 -21.14
N ASN A 42 -24.64 -1.29 -21.18
CA ASN A 42 -24.58 -0.50 -22.40
C ASN A 42 -23.72 0.74 -22.12
N ASP A 43 -22.45 0.65 -22.49
CA ASP A 43 -21.40 1.64 -22.21
C ASP A 43 -21.41 2.09 -20.72
N ASP A 44 -21.80 3.33 -20.46
CA ASP A 44 -21.80 3.93 -19.14
C ASP A 44 -23.10 3.67 -18.34
N ILE A 45 -24.08 3.04 -18.98
CA ILE A 45 -25.41 2.77 -18.41
C ILE A 45 -25.53 1.29 -18.08
N ARG A 46 -25.81 1.02 -16.81
CA ARG A 46 -26.12 -0.33 -16.33
C ARG A 46 -27.56 -0.41 -15.87
N ARG A 47 -28.18 -1.57 -16.07
CA ARG A 47 -29.53 -1.86 -15.58
C ARG A 47 -29.53 -3.18 -14.84
N ILE A 48 -30.15 -3.21 -13.67
CA ILE A 48 -30.51 -4.44 -12.95
C ILE A 48 -32.02 -4.57 -13.08
N PHE A 49 -32.51 -5.73 -13.54
CA PHE A 49 -33.93 -5.95 -13.71
C PHE A 49 -34.34 -7.40 -13.48
N THR A 50 -35.62 -7.61 -13.20
CA THR A 50 -36.27 -8.93 -13.15
C THR A 50 -37.68 -8.82 -13.70
N LYS A 51 -38.17 -9.92 -14.27
CA LYS A 51 -39.54 -10.08 -14.77
C LYS A 51 -40.15 -11.28 -14.09
N PHE A 52 -41.44 -11.19 -13.79
CA PHE A 52 -42.19 -12.29 -13.22
C PHE A 52 -43.62 -12.24 -13.70
N GLU A 53 -44.25 -13.39 -13.85
CA GLU A 53 -45.63 -13.52 -14.31
C GLU A 53 -46.35 -14.69 -13.65
N VAL A 54 -47.66 -14.56 -13.51
CA VAL A 54 -48.54 -15.62 -13.03
C VAL A 54 -49.82 -15.61 -13.86
N ARG A 55 -50.34 -16.79 -14.15
CA ARG A 55 -51.63 -16.94 -14.81
C ARG A 55 -52.68 -17.27 -13.76
N GLU A 56 -53.73 -16.46 -13.71
CA GLU A 56 -54.92 -16.73 -12.91
C GLU A 56 -56.13 -16.88 -13.82
N GLY A 57 -56.55 -18.13 -14.03
CA GLY A 57 -57.55 -18.50 -15.03
C GLY A 57 -57.18 -18.02 -16.45
N ASN A 58 -57.97 -17.07 -16.96
CA ASN A 58 -57.78 -16.48 -18.29
C ASN A 58 -56.94 -15.18 -18.26
N TYR A 59 -56.48 -14.75 -17.09
CA TYR A 59 -55.68 -13.54 -16.93
C TYR A 59 -54.20 -13.88 -16.79
N LEU A 60 -53.35 -13.13 -17.47
CA LEU A 60 -51.90 -13.14 -17.26
C LEU A 60 -51.51 -11.85 -16.54
N ILE A 61 -51.01 -11.98 -15.32
CA ILE A 61 -50.46 -10.87 -14.53
C ILE A 61 -48.96 -10.92 -14.71
N SER A 62 -48.35 -9.82 -15.14
CA SER A 62 -46.90 -9.70 -15.28
C SER A 62 -46.39 -8.46 -14.56
N GLY A 63 -45.17 -8.57 -14.01
CA GLY A 63 -44.46 -7.51 -13.34
C GLY A 63 -43.03 -7.40 -13.86
N HIS A 64 -42.55 -6.16 -13.95
CA HIS A 64 -41.17 -5.86 -14.32
C HIS A 64 -40.62 -4.85 -13.34
N MET A 65 -39.52 -5.21 -12.68
CA MET A 65 -38.79 -4.33 -11.77
C MET A 65 -37.43 -4.02 -12.41
N SER A 66 -37.08 -2.74 -12.50
CA SER A 66 -35.77 -2.34 -13.03
C SER A 66 -35.25 -1.06 -12.39
N ILE A 67 -33.94 -1.04 -12.13
CA ILE A 67 -33.20 0.18 -11.84
C ILE A 67 -32.12 0.38 -12.89
N GLN A 68 -31.99 1.62 -13.35
CA GLN A 68 -30.95 2.04 -14.29
C GLN A 68 -30.03 3.04 -13.59
N TYR A 69 -28.72 2.90 -13.79
CA TYR A 69 -27.72 3.74 -13.14
C TYR A 69 -26.50 3.94 -14.03
N HIS A 70 -25.81 5.06 -13.81
CA HIS A 70 -24.54 5.35 -14.44
C HIS A 70 -23.38 4.80 -13.60
N VAL A 71 -22.37 4.26 -14.26
CA VAL A 71 -21.11 3.89 -13.61
C VAL A 71 -20.07 4.96 -13.94
N LEU A 72 -19.90 5.89 -13.00
CA LEU A 72 -18.84 6.89 -13.06
C LEU A 72 -17.59 6.32 -12.39
N LEU A 73 -16.49 6.22 -13.15
CA LEU A 73 -15.17 5.97 -12.57
C LEU A 73 -14.78 7.21 -11.77
N TYR A 74 -14.68 7.08 -10.45
CA TYR A 74 -14.17 8.14 -9.60
C TYR A 74 -12.98 7.64 -8.79
N TYR A 75 -11.95 8.46 -8.69
CA TYR A 75 -10.83 8.22 -7.79
C TYR A 75 -11.29 8.56 -6.38
N LYS A 76 -11.39 7.55 -5.51
CA LYS A 76 -11.52 7.77 -4.07
C LYS A 76 -10.11 7.74 -3.48
N PRO A 77 -9.51 8.89 -3.12
CA PRO A 77 -8.26 8.87 -2.38
C PRO A 77 -8.50 8.12 -1.06
N ASP A 78 -7.79 7.00 -0.88
CA ASP A 78 -7.76 6.28 0.39
C ASP A 78 -6.66 6.89 1.26
N GLN A 79 -7.07 7.49 2.37
CA GLN A 79 -6.17 8.19 3.28
C GLN A 79 -5.05 7.26 3.80
N ARG A 80 -5.32 5.96 3.93
CA ARG A 80 -4.30 4.99 4.37
C ARG A 80 -3.17 4.83 3.36
N VAL A 81 -3.46 4.98 2.06
CA VAL A 81 -2.42 4.91 1.01
C VAL A 81 -1.50 6.12 1.11
N ILE A 82 -2.06 7.30 1.39
CA ILE A 82 -1.29 8.54 1.56
C ILE A 82 -0.42 8.45 2.83
N GLU A 83 -0.99 7.96 3.93
CA GLU A 83 -0.27 7.75 5.20
C GLU A 83 0.88 6.75 5.04
N ALA A 84 0.63 5.61 4.39
CA ALA A 84 1.67 4.60 4.14
C ALA A 84 2.81 5.13 3.25
N GLN A 85 2.49 5.95 2.23
CA GLN A 85 3.51 6.59 1.39
C GLN A 85 4.37 7.58 2.19
N LYS A 86 3.77 8.31 3.13
CA LYS A 86 4.49 9.23 4.02
C LYS A 86 5.41 8.47 4.98
N GLU A 87 4.91 7.42 5.63
CA GLU A 87 5.71 6.55 6.51
C GLU A 87 6.89 5.93 5.76
N LEU A 88 6.69 5.46 4.52
CA LEU A 88 7.76 4.93 3.69
C LEU A 88 8.81 6.00 3.35
N SER A 89 8.39 7.22 3.05
CA SER A 89 9.30 8.34 2.80
C SER A 89 10.15 8.64 4.04
N ASP A 90 9.52 8.72 5.21
CA ASP A 90 10.22 9.00 6.47
C ASP A 90 11.24 7.90 6.81
N ILE A 91 10.91 6.62 6.55
CA ILE A 91 11.85 5.50 6.71
C ILE A 91 13.04 5.62 5.74
N ILE A 92 12.79 5.95 4.47
CA ILE A 92 13.86 6.12 3.47
C ILE A 92 14.81 7.24 3.87
N ASP A 93 14.29 8.37 4.35
CA ASP A 93 15.10 9.51 4.76
C ASP A 93 15.90 9.21 6.05
N LEU A 94 15.31 8.51 7.01
CA LEU A 94 16.01 8.03 8.19
C LEU A 94 17.15 7.07 7.85
N THR A 95 16.92 6.12 6.93
CA THR A 95 17.94 5.16 6.49
C THR A 95 19.09 5.87 5.79
N LYS A 96 18.82 6.79 4.85
CA LYS A 96 19.86 7.57 4.16
C LYS A 96 20.73 8.38 5.13
N ASN A 97 20.11 9.00 6.13
CA ASN A 97 20.84 9.77 7.14
C ASN A 97 21.74 8.87 7.99
N LYS A 98 21.27 7.67 8.37
CA LYS A 98 22.06 6.71 9.12
C LYS A 98 23.18 6.08 8.30
N GLU A 99 22.94 5.74 7.04
CA GLU A 99 23.98 5.26 6.12
C GLU A 99 25.11 6.28 5.98
N LYS A 100 24.77 7.56 5.87
CA LYS A 100 25.76 8.63 5.80
C LYS A 100 26.57 8.74 7.10
N GLN A 101 25.91 8.75 8.26
CA GLN A 101 26.58 8.76 9.56
C GLN A 101 27.47 7.53 9.76
N MET A 102 27.02 6.36 9.29
CA MET A 102 27.77 5.11 9.36
C MET A 102 29.05 5.19 8.51
N SER A 103 28.98 5.74 7.29
CA SER A 103 30.15 5.97 6.44
C SER A 103 31.14 6.94 7.08
N ASP A 104 30.65 8.08 7.58
CA ASP A 104 31.49 9.11 8.19
C ASP A 104 32.17 8.58 9.47
N ASN A 105 31.44 7.81 10.29
CA ASN A 105 31.97 7.21 11.51
C ASN A 105 32.96 6.07 11.23
N SER A 106 32.71 5.24 10.21
CA SER A 106 33.63 4.15 9.84
C SER A 106 34.96 4.70 9.36
N ASP A 107 34.95 5.77 8.56
CA ASP A 107 36.16 6.40 8.05
C ASP A 107 37.00 6.97 9.21
N GLN A 108 36.36 7.64 10.17
CA GLN A 108 37.03 8.18 11.34
C GLN A 108 37.61 7.08 12.24
N PHE A 109 36.87 5.98 12.45
CA PHE A 109 37.34 4.85 13.25
C PHE A 109 38.56 4.16 12.63
N VAL A 110 38.56 3.96 11.30
CA VAL A 110 39.71 3.40 10.56
C VAL A 110 40.93 4.30 10.75
N LEU A 111 40.76 5.63 10.64
CA LEU A 111 41.84 6.61 10.82
C LEU A 111 42.40 6.58 12.25
N ASP A 112 41.55 6.50 13.27
CA ASP A 112 41.99 6.51 14.66
C ASP A 112 42.76 5.22 15.01
N ARG A 113 42.31 4.06 14.53
CA ARG A 113 43.03 2.77 14.70
C ARG A 113 44.36 2.73 13.97
N LEU A 114 44.45 3.31 12.78
CA LEU A 114 45.71 3.44 12.04
C LEU A 114 46.71 4.32 12.79
N LYS A 115 46.24 5.43 13.39
CA LYS A 115 47.07 6.30 14.24
C LYS A 115 47.51 5.62 15.54
N GLU A 116 46.66 4.80 16.16
CA GLU A 116 47.00 4.03 17.38
C GLU A 116 48.08 2.98 17.14
N LYS A 117 48.10 2.35 15.96
CA LYS A 117 49.09 1.32 15.60
C LYS A 117 50.47 1.86 15.20
N GLY A 118 50.70 3.17 15.33
CA GLY A 118 52.01 3.80 15.16
C GLY A 118 52.18 4.60 13.87
N TYR A 119 51.14 4.74 13.04
CA TYR A 119 51.19 5.51 11.78
C TYR A 119 50.77 6.98 11.97
N LYS A 120 51.20 7.63 13.07
CA LYS A 120 50.75 8.97 13.46
C LYS A 120 51.16 10.09 12.50
N ASP A 121 52.25 9.91 11.75
CA ASP A 121 52.84 10.94 10.87
C ASP A 121 52.58 10.70 9.37
N PHE A 122 51.70 9.74 9.03
CA PHE A 122 51.36 9.44 7.64
C PHE A 122 50.16 10.28 7.17
N ASP A 123 50.23 10.79 5.94
CA ASP A 123 49.10 11.47 5.30
C ASP A 123 47.97 10.46 4.99
N HIS A 124 46.73 10.95 4.93
CA HIS A 124 45.51 10.15 4.72
C HIS A 124 45.66 9.18 3.54
N GLN A 125 46.29 9.60 2.46
CA GLN A 125 46.48 8.78 1.26
C GLN A 125 47.36 7.54 1.51
N LYS A 126 48.46 7.68 2.26
CA LYS A 126 49.34 6.55 2.61
C LYS A 126 48.69 5.61 3.64
N LEU A 127 47.86 6.16 4.52
CA LEU A 127 47.09 5.39 5.50
C LEU A 127 46.08 4.47 4.82
N PHE A 128 45.40 4.96 3.78
CA PHE A 128 44.50 4.14 2.96
C PHE A 128 45.27 3.08 2.15
N GLU A 129 46.43 3.41 1.56
CA GLU A 129 47.26 2.42 0.85
C GLU A 129 47.65 1.24 1.77
N ILE A 130 48.13 1.52 2.99
CA ILE A 130 48.48 0.48 3.98
C ILE A 130 47.25 -0.36 4.38
N PHE A 131 46.09 0.27 4.50
CA PHE A 131 44.83 -0.42 4.79
C PHE A 131 44.39 -1.34 3.64
N TYR A 132 44.55 -0.92 2.39
CA TYR A 132 44.18 -1.71 1.22
C TYR A 132 45.18 -2.82 0.89
N GLU A 133 46.47 -2.63 1.17
CA GLU A 133 47.52 -3.63 0.91
C GLU A 133 47.54 -4.78 1.93
N ASN A 134 47.04 -4.55 3.15
CA ASN A 134 47.06 -5.55 4.21
C ASN A 134 45.67 -6.17 4.43
N ASP A 135 45.38 -7.23 3.66
CA ASP A 135 44.09 -7.93 3.68
C ASP A 135 43.70 -8.50 5.07
N GLU A 136 44.66 -9.04 5.84
CA GLU A 136 44.39 -9.56 7.18
C GLU A 136 44.02 -8.45 8.18
N PHE A 137 44.70 -7.30 8.07
CA PHE A 137 44.42 -6.15 8.91
C PHE A 137 43.07 -5.51 8.56
N ARG A 138 42.76 -5.41 7.26
CA ARG A 138 41.48 -4.92 6.75
C ARG A 138 40.31 -5.76 7.27
N GLU A 139 40.40 -7.07 7.15
CA GLU A 139 39.39 -8.02 7.66
C GLU A 139 39.18 -7.90 9.17
N LYS A 140 40.26 -7.69 9.94
CA LYS A 140 40.16 -7.51 11.39
C LYS A 140 39.42 -6.22 11.75
N ILE A 141 39.73 -5.12 11.08
CA ILE A 141 39.06 -3.83 11.31
C ILE A 141 37.59 -3.89 10.87
N TYR A 142 37.27 -4.52 9.74
CA TYR A 142 35.87 -4.71 9.33
C TYR A 142 35.06 -5.52 10.33
N LYS A 143 35.63 -6.60 10.89
CA LYS A 143 34.95 -7.39 11.94
C LYS A 143 34.73 -6.61 13.23
N GLU A 144 35.69 -5.76 13.61
CA GLU A 144 35.55 -4.90 14.79
C GLU A 144 34.50 -3.80 14.58
N ILE A 145 34.48 -3.16 13.40
CA ILE A 145 33.46 -2.18 12.99
C ILE A 145 32.06 -2.82 12.97
N GLN A 146 31.93 -4.03 12.40
CA GLN A 146 30.66 -4.74 12.33
C GLN A 146 30.11 -5.06 13.73
N ASN A 147 30.97 -5.46 14.67
CA ASN A 147 30.56 -5.80 16.03
C ASN A 147 30.16 -4.57 16.87
N GLU A 148 30.78 -3.40 16.69
CA GLU A 148 30.34 -2.16 17.36
C GLU A 148 29.03 -1.60 16.76
N ILE A 149 28.81 -1.77 15.45
CA ILE A 149 27.60 -1.30 14.76
C ILE A 149 26.39 -2.20 15.02
N GLU A 150 26.58 -3.52 15.22
CA GLU A 150 25.48 -4.44 15.54
C GLU A 150 24.78 -4.08 16.86
N VAL A 151 25.52 -3.48 17.81
CA VAL A 151 25.00 -3.01 19.10
C VAL A 151 24.03 -1.83 18.91
N ASP A 152 24.33 -0.89 18.02
CA ASP A 152 23.49 0.29 17.74
C ASP A 152 22.20 -0.08 16.96
N PHE A 153 22.30 -1.05 16.04
CA PHE A 153 21.12 -1.59 15.34
C PHE A 153 20.15 -2.34 16.26
N GLN A 154 20.66 -3.06 17.27
CA GLN A 154 19.81 -3.73 18.25
C GLN A 154 19.06 -2.73 19.14
N GLU A 155 19.70 -1.65 19.61
CA GLU A 155 19.04 -0.60 20.41
C GLU A 155 17.89 0.08 19.67
N LEU A 156 18.00 0.26 18.36
CA LEU A 156 16.95 0.82 17.51
C LEU A 156 15.76 -0.13 17.29
N SER A 157 16.00 -1.44 17.32
CA SER A 157 14.93 -2.45 17.22
C SER A 157 14.09 -2.55 18.50
N ILE A 158 14.68 -2.24 19.66
CA ILE A 158 14.02 -2.28 20.98
C ILE A 158 13.06 -1.10 21.15
N LYS A 159 13.32 0.05 20.51
CA LYS A 159 12.42 1.23 20.55
C LYS A 159 11.07 1.03 19.82
N LYS A 160 10.86 -0.09 19.13
CA LYS A 160 9.60 -0.39 18.40
C LYS A 160 8.49 -1.01 19.27
N ILE A 161 8.72 -1.25 20.57
CA ILE A 161 7.78 -1.99 21.45
C ILE A 161 7.11 -1.12 22.54
N ASN A 162 7.29 0.21 22.54
CA ASN A 162 6.49 1.11 23.40
C ASN A 162 5.62 2.06 22.60
#